data_AF-A0A925LS42-F1
#
_entry.id   AF-A0A925LS42-F1
#
_cell.length_a   1.000
_cell.length_b   1.000
_cell.length_c   1.000
_cell.angle_alpha   90.00
_cell.angle_beta   90.00
_cell.angle_gamma   90.00
#
_symmetry.space_group_name_H-M   'P 1'
#
loop_
_entity.id
_entity.type
_entity.pdbx_description
1 polymer ?
#
loop_
_entity_poly.entity_id
_entity_poly.type
_entity_poly.pdbx_seq_one_letter_code
_entity_poly.pdbx_strand_id
1 'polypeptide(L)'
;MKRVDFISPAARLEDALKQLEAAWMATREHWNDSISQKVEDEFLLPVHGQVRTMMDAVSKMSVKMRKAEQDCLHPRERNVTL
;
A
#
# COMPACT_ATOMS: atom_id res chain seq x y z
N MET A 1 -8.71 5.37 22.37
CA MET A 1 -8.42 4.41 21.28
C MET A 1 -7.05 4.77 20.71
N LYS A 2 -6.13 3.82 20.52
CA LYS A 2 -4.81 4.13 19.93
C LYS A 2 -5.04 4.47 18.46
N ARG A 3 -4.62 5.67 18.02
CA ARG A 3 -4.69 6.03 16.59
C ARG A 3 -3.85 5.04 15.81
N VAL A 4 -4.48 4.33 14.89
CA VAL A 4 -3.80 3.38 14.02
C VAL A 4 -3.43 4.13 12.75
N ASP A 5 -2.14 4.25 12.50
CA ASP A 5 -1.63 4.82 11.26
C ASP A 5 -1.50 3.73 10.19
N PHE A 6 -2.42 3.77 9.24
CA PHE A 6 -2.42 2.86 8.10
C PHE A 6 -1.60 3.40 6.90
N ILE A 7 -1.35 4.71 6.85
CA ILE A 7 -0.78 5.36 5.68
C ILE A 7 0.73 5.12 5.63
N SER A 8 1.43 5.25 6.75
CA SER A 8 2.90 5.09 6.76
C SER A 8 3.36 3.68 6.37
N PRO A 9 2.76 2.57 6.88
CA PRO A 9 3.13 1.22 6.43
C PRO A 9 2.82 0.96 4.95
N ALA A 10 1.72 1.54 4.45
CA ALA A 10 1.31 1.43 3.06
C ALA A 10 2.28 2.15 2.12
N ALA A 11 2.71 3.37 2.48
CA ALA A 11 3.74 4.11 1.74
C ALA A 11 5.06 3.33 1.66
N ARG A 12 5.49 2.70 2.76
CA ARG A 12 6.69 1.85 2.78
C ARG A 12 6.59 0.65 1.83
N LEU A 13 5.39 0.07 1.68
CA LEU A 13 5.20 -1.03 0.74
C LEU A 13 5.23 -0.56 -0.71
N GLU A 14 4.67 0.62 -0.99
CA GLU A 14 4.76 1.25 -2.30
C GLU A 14 6.22 1.54 -2.69
N ASP A 15 7.02 2.07 -1.77
CA ASP A 15 8.44 2.32 -2.00
C ASP A 15 9.24 1.03 -2.23
N ALA A 16 8.91 -0.04 -1.50
CA ALA A 16 9.52 -1.35 -1.70
C ALA A 16 9.17 -1.94 -3.08
N LEU A 17 7.92 -1.75 -3.54
CA LEU A 17 7.50 -2.19 -4.87
C LEU A 17 8.24 -1.43 -5.99
N LYS A 18 8.43 -0.11 -5.84
CA LYS A 18 9.24 0.68 -6.79
C LYS A 18 10.70 0.18 -6.85
N GLN A 19 11.27 -0.18 -5.71
CA GLN A 19 12.62 -0.75 -5.67
C GLN A 19 12.69 -2.12 -6.36
N LEU A 20 11.67 -2.96 -6.17
CA LEU A 20 11.56 -4.25 -6.85
C LEU A 20 11.46 -4.07 -8.38
N GLU A 21 10.64 -3.15 -8.85
CA GLU A 21 10.51 -2.83 -10.29
C GLU A 21 11.84 -2.35 -10.89
N ALA A 22 12.53 -1.42 -10.21
CA ALA A 22 13.81 -0.93 -10.66
C ALA A 22 14.87 -2.05 -10.72
N ALA A 23 14.92 -2.90 -9.70
CA ALA A 23 15.82 -4.05 -9.67
C ALA A 23 15.49 -5.06 -10.76
N TRP A 24 14.21 -5.30 -11.02
CA TRP A 24 13.76 -6.19 -12.09
C TRP A 24 14.18 -5.66 -13.46
N MET A 25 14.03 -4.36 -13.70
CA MET A 25 14.41 -3.76 -14.98
C MET A 25 15.91 -3.86 -15.26
N ALA A 26 16.75 -3.58 -14.27
CA ALA A 26 18.19 -3.78 -14.40
C ALA A 26 18.57 -5.26 -14.61
N THR A 27 17.83 -6.18 -13.96
CA THR A 27 18.04 -7.62 -14.11
C THR A 27 17.70 -8.08 -15.53
N ARG A 28 16.62 -7.56 -16.11
CA ARG A 28 16.16 -7.92 -17.46
C ARG A 28 17.13 -7.55 -18.58
N GLU A 29 18.05 -6.61 -18.34
CA GLU A 29 19.11 -6.30 -19.30
C GLU A 29 20.04 -7.50 -19.54
N HIS A 30 20.23 -8.33 -18.52
CA HIS A 30 21.17 -9.45 -18.53
C HIS A 30 20.48 -10.81 -18.48
N TRP A 31 19.22 -10.85 -18.03
CA TRP A 31 18.41 -12.07 -17.92
C TRP A 31 17.07 -11.88 -18.62
N ASN A 32 16.98 -12.39 -19.86
CA ASN A 32 15.85 -12.17 -20.77
C ASN A 32 15.38 -13.45 -21.48
N ASP A 33 15.60 -14.60 -20.83
CA ASP A 33 15.21 -15.90 -21.34
C ASP A 33 13.75 -16.28 -20.98
N SER A 34 13.35 -17.49 -21.35
CA SER A 34 12.02 -17.99 -21.04
C SER A 34 11.74 -18.16 -19.53
N ILE A 35 12.76 -18.27 -18.69
CA ILE A 35 12.62 -18.39 -17.24
C ILE A 35 12.39 -17.01 -16.62
N SER A 36 13.12 -15.98 -17.07
CA SER A 36 12.89 -14.61 -16.61
C SER A 36 11.45 -14.18 -16.90
N GLN A 37 10.91 -14.53 -18.08
CA GLN A 37 9.51 -14.27 -18.43
C GLN A 37 8.53 -14.96 -17.46
N LYS A 38 8.77 -16.24 -17.12
CA LYS A 38 7.93 -16.94 -16.14
C LYS A 38 7.99 -16.30 -14.77
N VAL A 39 9.16 -15.82 -14.34
CA VAL A 39 9.28 -15.13 -13.05
C VAL A 39 8.47 -13.83 -13.02
N GLU A 40 8.52 -13.06 -14.11
CA GLU A 40 7.71 -11.85 -14.27
C GLU A 40 6.22 -12.16 -14.20
N ASP A 41 5.76 -13.16 -14.96
CA ASP A 41 4.35 -13.50 -15.08
C ASP A 41 3.79 -14.18 -13.82
N GLU A 42 4.55 -15.06 -13.18
CA GLU A 42 4.09 -15.86 -12.04
C GLU A 42 4.23 -15.14 -10.69
N PHE A 43 5.18 -14.20 -10.55
CA PHE A 43 5.47 -13.57 -9.25
C PHE A 43 5.40 -12.04 -9.27
N LEU A 44 6.04 -11.38 -10.24
CA LEU A 44 6.18 -9.92 -10.22
C LEU A 44 4.87 -9.20 -10.60
N LEU A 45 4.22 -9.62 -11.69
CA LEU A 45 2.92 -9.06 -12.08
C LEU A 45 1.85 -9.30 -11.00
N PRO A 46 1.72 -10.52 -10.42
CA PRO A 46 0.77 -10.76 -9.35
C PRO A 46 1.04 -9.92 -8.09
N VAL A 47 2.30 -9.81 -7.63
CA VAL A 47 2.59 -9.03 -6.42
C VAL A 47 2.30 -7.55 -6.62
N HIS A 48 2.59 -7.00 -7.81
CA HIS A 48 2.24 -5.62 -8.14
C HIS A 48 0.72 -5.36 -8.04
N GLY A 49 -0.08 -6.26 -8.62
CA GLY A 49 -1.55 -6.18 -8.53
C GLY A 49 -2.09 -6.31 -7.09
N GLN A 50 -1.50 -7.21 -6.30
CA GLN A 50 -1.86 -7.41 -4.90
C GLN A 50 -1.54 -6.19 -4.03
N VAL A 51 -0.35 -5.61 -4.18
CA VAL A 51 0.03 -4.40 -3.44
C VAL A 51 -0.91 -3.25 -3.80
N ARG A 52 -1.21 -3.04 -5.09
CA ARG A 52 -2.15 -1.99 -5.50
C ARG A 52 -3.54 -2.18 -4.88
N THR A 53 -4.06 -3.40 -4.89
CA THR A 53 -5.34 -3.73 -4.26
C THR A 53 -5.31 -3.45 -2.76
N MET A 54 -4.20 -3.77 -2.09
CA MET A 54 -4.02 -3.50 -0.67
C MET A 54 -3.98 -1.99 -0.37
N MET A 55 -3.29 -1.19 -1.19
CA MET A 55 -3.24 0.29 -1.03
C MET A 55 -4.63 0.92 -1.11
N ASP A 56 -5.47 0.44 -2.04
CA ASP A 56 -6.86 0.88 -2.15
C ASP A 56 -7.69 0.51 -0.90
N ALA A 57 -7.49 -0.69 -0.38
CA ALA A 57 -8.16 -1.14 0.85
C ALA A 57 -7.73 -0.33 2.07
N VAL A 58 -6.43 -0.04 2.21
CA VAL A 58 -5.86 0.81 3.26
C VAL A 58 -6.43 2.22 3.20
N SER A 59 -6.49 2.82 2.02
CA SER A 59 -7.06 4.17 1.84
C SER A 59 -8.52 4.23 2.30
N LYS A 60 -9.33 3.23 1.91
CA LYS A 60 -10.72 3.11 2.37
C LYS A 60 -10.84 2.91 3.88
N MET A 61 -9.95 2.10 4.46
CA MET A 61 -9.94 1.81 5.90
C MET A 61 -9.58 3.04 6.73
N SER A 62 -8.58 3.81 6.29
CA SER A 62 -8.16 5.06 6.94
C SER A 62 -9.31 6.07 7.05
N VAL A 63 -10.08 6.24 5.96
CA VAL A 63 -11.26 7.13 5.95
C VAL A 63 -12.34 6.63 6.91
N LYS A 64 -12.67 5.33 6.87
CA LYS A 64 -13.71 4.75 7.74
C LYS A 64 -13.33 4.82 9.22
N MET A 65 -12.08 4.53 9.56
CA MET A 65 -11.59 4.60 10.94
C MET A 65 -11.58 6.04 11.45
N ARG A 66 -11.15 7.01 10.63
CA ARG A 66 -11.21 8.43 11.00
C ARG A 66 -12.64 8.89 11.28
N LYS A 67 -13.61 8.47 10.47
CA LYS A 67 -15.03 8.78 10.70
C LYS A 67 -15.53 8.14 12.01
N ALA A 68 -15.22 6.86 12.24
CA ALA A 68 -15.60 6.18 13.46
C ALA A 68 -15.00 6.83 14.71
N GLU A 69 -13.74 7.28 14.65
CA GLU A 69 -13.11 8.07 15.71
C GLU A 69 -13.90 9.36 15.97
N GLN A 70 -14.27 10.10 14.92
CA GLN A 70 -15.04 11.34 15.03
C GLN A 70 -16.45 11.15 15.60
N ASP A 71 -17.12 10.05 15.27
CA ASP A 71 -18.46 9.72 15.75
C ASP A 71 -18.45 9.32 17.25
N CYS A 72 -17.33 8.81 17.73
CA CYS A 72 -17.12 8.45 19.15
C CYS A 72 -16.63 9.62 20.01
N LEU A 73 -16.29 10.78 19.43
CA LEU A 73 -15.85 11.95 20.20
C LEU A 73 -17.01 12.51 21.04
N HIS A 74 -16.72 12.87 22.29
CA HIS A 74 -17.69 13.52 23.15
C HIS A 74 -18.11 14.87 22.52
N PRO A 75 -19.39 15.31 22.60
CA PRO A 75 -19.85 16.55 21.96
C PRO A 75 -19.04 17.80 22.29
N ARG A 76 -18.43 17.86 23.48
CA ARG A 76 -17.52 18.95 23.89
C ARG A 76 -16.18 18.98 23.15
N GLU A 77 -15.69 17.82 22.73
CA GLU A 77 -14.42 17.67 22.00
C GLU A 77 -14.60 17.87 20.49
N ARG A 78 -15.85 17.76 20.00
CA ARG A 78 -16.20 17.92 18.58
C ARG A 78 -16.02 19.35 18.07
N ASN A 79 -16.17 20.36 18.94
CA ASN A 79 -16.14 21.79 18.59
C ASN A 79 -14.75 22.44 18.61
N VAL A 80 -13.71 21.73 19.04
CA VAL A 80 -12.34 22.29 19.17
C VAL A 80 -11.51 22.11 17.88
N THR A 81 -12.02 21.32 16.92
CA THR A 81 -11.23 20.87 15.75
C THR A 81 -11.66 21.51 14.42
N LEU A 82 -12.49 22.57 14.44
CA LEU A 82 -12.84 23.37 13.26
C LEU A 82 -11.89 24.55 13.09
#